data_AF-A0A976CFJ7-F1
#
_entry.id   AF-A0A976CFJ7-F1
#
_cell.length_a   1.000
_cell.length_b   1.000
_cell.length_c   1.000
_cell.angle_alpha   90.00
_cell.angle_beta   90.00
_cell.angle_gamma   90.00
#
_symmetry.space_group_name_H-M   'P 1'
#
loop_
_entity.id
_entity.type
_entity.pdbx_description
1 polymer ?
#
loop_
_entity_poly.entity_id
_entity_poly.type
_entity_poly.pdbx_seq_one_letter_code
_entity_poly.pdbx_strand_id
1 'polypeptide(L)'
;YSPVIIDVFFDHFLSKNFSKYHTEKIELFAENMYHLLEKNIAIFPEKLQEMLPYMINQNWLVRYADFGGLHKSLQGITRRAKYAPDLTKSIPILEKEYAKLEECFFNFFPELMQASIQKISLLDIITENSTF
;
A
#
# COMPACT_ATOMS: atom_id res chain seq x y z
N TYR A 1 -3.89 16.26 5.69
CA TYR A 1 -4.43 15.28 4.72
C TYR A 1 -3.56 15.04 3.49
N SER A 2 -2.58 15.92 3.18
CA SER A 2 -1.61 15.66 2.11
C SER A 2 -0.86 14.32 2.22
N PRO A 3 -0.43 13.84 3.42
CA PRO A 3 0.30 12.58 3.53
C PRO A 3 -0.49 11.36 3.04
N VAL A 4 -1.74 11.22 3.49
CA VAL A 4 -2.63 10.10 3.09
C VAL A 4 -2.86 10.05 1.58
N ILE A 5 -2.94 11.21 0.92
CA ILE A 5 -3.11 11.29 -0.53
C ILE A 5 -1.84 10.80 -1.23
N ILE A 6 -0.67 11.23 -0.75
CA ILE A 6 0.62 10.79 -1.29
C ILE A 6 0.79 9.28 -1.10
N ASP A 7 0.41 8.73 0.06
CA ASP A 7 0.46 7.28 0.31
C ASP A 7 -0.35 6.52 -0.74
N VAL A 8 -1.60 6.93 -1.02
CA VAL A 8 -2.45 6.30 -2.04
C VAL A 8 -1.88 6.46 -3.46
N PHE A 9 -1.25 7.59 -3.77
CA PHE A 9 -0.62 7.78 -5.08
C PHE A 9 0.61 6.90 -5.23
N PHE A 10 1.40 6.75 -4.17
CA PHE A 10 2.58 5.89 -4.17
C PHE A 10 2.18 4.41 -4.23
N ASP A 11 1.11 4.00 -3.56
CA ASP A 11 0.52 2.66 -3.73
C ASP A 11 0.10 2.41 -5.19
N HIS A 12 -0.45 3.41 -5.87
CA HIS A 12 -0.75 3.32 -7.30
C HIS A 12 0.50 3.11 -8.16
N PHE A 13 1.54 3.94 -7.97
CA PHE A 13 2.77 3.80 -8.75
C PHE A 13 3.48 2.47 -8.46
N LEU A 14 3.47 2.01 -7.21
CA LEU A 14 4.00 0.71 -6.83
C LEU A 14 3.23 -0.43 -7.49
N SER A 15 1.91 -0.42 -7.38
CA SER A 15 1.05 -1.46 -7.95
C SER A 15 1.16 -1.52 -9.48
N LYS A 16 1.13 -0.36 -10.15
CA LYS A 16 1.29 -0.24 -11.61
C LYS A 16 2.66 -0.72 -12.09
N ASN A 17 3.72 -0.46 -11.32
CA ASN A 17 5.10 -0.76 -11.71
C ASN A 17 5.71 -1.93 -10.93
N PHE A 18 4.88 -2.81 -10.39
CA PHE A 18 5.30 -3.86 -9.46
C PHE A 18 6.40 -4.76 -10.03
N SER A 19 6.36 -5.05 -11.33
CA SER A 19 7.37 -5.85 -12.03
C SER A 19 8.79 -5.27 -12.02
N LYS A 20 8.96 -3.99 -11.67
CA LYS A 20 10.29 -3.38 -11.46
C LYS A 20 10.92 -3.78 -10.13
N TYR A 21 10.09 -4.20 -9.16
CA TYR A 21 10.50 -4.46 -7.77
C TYR A 21 10.41 -5.92 -7.39
N HIS A 22 9.61 -6.71 -8.13
CA HIS A 22 9.41 -8.12 -7.88
C HIS A 22 9.32 -8.89 -9.19
N THR A 23 9.82 -10.14 -9.19
CA THR A 23 9.81 -11.01 -10.37
C THR A 23 8.45 -11.64 -10.62
N GLU A 24 7.68 -11.90 -9.57
CA GLU A 24 6.31 -12.41 -9.68
C GLU A 24 5.33 -11.32 -10.13
N LYS A 25 4.26 -11.76 -10.79
CA LYS A 25 3.13 -10.88 -11.14
C LYS A 25 2.40 -10.44 -9.87
N ILE A 26 1.90 -9.20 -9.87
CA ILE A 26 1.21 -8.63 -8.71
C ILE A 26 -0.03 -9.43 -8.31
N GLU A 27 -0.71 -10.05 -9.26
CA GLU A 27 -1.89 -10.87 -8.99
C GLU A 27 -1.56 -12.10 -8.14
N LEU A 28 -0.47 -12.81 -8.49
CA LEU A 28 -0.01 -13.98 -7.76
C LEU A 28 0.53 -13.58 -6.38
N PHE A 29 1.30 -12.49 -6.34
CA PHE A 29 1.78 -11.94 -5.07
C PHE A 29 0.61 -11.57 -4.15
N ALA A 30 -0.39 -10.87 -4.66
CA ALA A 30 -1.56 -10.44 -3.90
C ALA A 30 -2.37 -11.64 -3.38
N GLU A 31 -2.60 -12.65 -4.21
CA GLU A 31 -3.28 -13.89 -3.81
C GLU A 31 -2.54 -14.58 -2.66
N ASN A 32 -1.23 -14.79 -2.80
CA ASN A 32 -0.39 -15.38 -1.75
C ASN A 32 -0.44 -14.55 -0.46
N MET A 33 -0.37 -13.22 -0.57
CA MET A 33 -0.45 -12.32 0.57
C MET A 33 -1.82 -12.37 1.25
N TYR A 34 -2.92 -12.41 0.50
CA TYR A 34 -4.26 -12.52 1.08
C TYR A 34 -4.45 -13.84 1.81
N HIS A 35 -3.97 -14.96 1.25
CA HIS A 35 -4.00 -16.25 1.94
C HIS A 35 -3.19 -16.23 3.24
N LEU A 36 -2.02 -15.59 3.23
CA LEU A 36 -1.20 -15.45 4.43
C LEU A 36 -1.92 -14.61 5.50
N LEU A 37 -2.54 -13.49 5.11
CA LEU A 37 -3.28 -12.62 6.03
C LEU A 37 -4.50 -13.34 6.61
N GLU A 38 -5.28 -14.02 5.77
CA GLU A 38 -6.49 -14.75 6.20
C GLU A 38 -6.15 -15.89 7.16
N LYS A 39 -5.09 -16.65 6.87
CA LYS A 39 -4.60 -17.73 7.75
C LYS A 39 -4.24 -17.22 9.15
N ASN A 40 -3.81 -15.97 9.26
CA ASN A 40 -3.37 -15.35 10.52
C ASN A 40 -4.36 -14.32 11.05
N ILE A 41 -5.61 -14.29 10.56
CA ILE A 41 -6.56 -13.22 10.90
C ILE A 41 -6.79 -13.07 12.42
N ALA A 42 -6.71 -14.17 13.17
CA ALA A 42 -6.95 -14.20 14.61
C ALA A 42 -5.94 -13.38 15.45
N ILE A 43 -4.72 -13.15 14.95
CA ILE A 43 -3.72 -12.36 15.67
C ILE A 43 -3.84 -10.84 15.41
N PHE A 44 -4.69 -10.44 14.46
CA PHE A 44 -4.85 -9.04 14.11
C PHE A 44 -5.82 -8.32 15.06
N PRO A 45 -5.67 -6.99 15.25
CA PRO A 45 -6.67 -6.18 15.91
C PRO A 45 -8.04 -6.28 15.21
N GLU A 46 -9.13 -6.22 15.98
CA GLU A 46 -10.52 -6.36 15.50
C GLU A 46 -10.81 -5.53 14.23
N LYS A 47 -10.39 -4.26 14.20
CA LYS A 47 -10.57 -3.38 13.03
C LYS A 47 -9.95 -3.93 11.74
N LEU A 48 -8.81 -4.61 11.84
CA LEU A 48 -8.16 -5.21 10.68
C LEU A 48 -8.88 -6.51 10.27
N GLN A 49 -9.38 -7.29 11.23
CA GLN A 49 -10.21 -8.46 10.95
C GLN A 49 -11.48 -8.09 10.18
N GLU A 50 -12.14 -7.00 10.57
CA GLU A 50 -13.34 -6.49 9.86
C GLU A 50 -13.01 -5.97 8.45
N MET A 51 -11.84 -5.36 8.27
CA MET A 51 -11.44 -4.77 6.99
C MET A 51 -10.97 -5.82 5.99
N LEU A 52 -10.29 -6.87 6.45
CA LEU A 52 -9.59 -7.84 5.59
C LEU A 52 -10.51 -8.50 4.54
N PRO A 53 -11.74 -8.95 4.85
CA PRO A 53 -12.65 -9.51 3.85
C PRO A 53 -12.93 -8.56 2.68
N TYR A 54 -13.05 -7.26 2.94
CA TYR A 54 -13.25 -6.26 1.89
C TYR A 54 -12.01 -6.05 1.04
N MET A 55 -10.83 -6.03 1.68
CA MET A 55 -9.54 -5.90 1.01
C MET A 55 -9.31 -7.05 0.01
N ILE A 56 -9.62 -8.28 0.43
CA ILE A 56 -9.51 -9.49 -0.41
C ILE A 56 -10.54 -9.45 -1.54
N ASN A 57 -11.83 -9.28 -1.21
CA ASN A 57 -12.92 -9.32 -2.20
C ASN A 57 -12.74 -8.24 -3.30
N GLN A 58 -12.29 -7.05 -2.92
CA GLN A 58 -12.05 -5.96 -3.85
C GLN A 58 -10.64 -5.95 -4.42
N ASN A 59 -9.81 -6.93 -4.09
CA ASN A 59 -8.42 -7.09 -4.55
C ASN A 59 -7.62 -5.78 -4.52
N TRP A 60 -7.56 -5.13 -3.36
CA TRP A 60 -6.99 -3.78 -3.25
C TRP A 60 -5.57 -3.66 -3.78
N LEU A 61 -4.69 -4.63 -3.49
CA LEU A 61 -3.28 -4.59 -3.90
C LEU A 61 -3.12 -4.50 -5.42
N VAL A 62 -3.92 -5.24 -6.18
CA VAL A 62 -3.92 -5.20 -7.65
C VAL A 62 -4.64 -3.97 -8.17
N ARG A 63 -5.77 -3.61 -7.56
CA ARG A 63 -6.62 -2.53 -8.07
C ARG A 63 -6.02 -1.13 -7.87
N TYR A 64 -5.01 -0.97 -7.03
CA TYR A 64 -4.27 0.29 -6.99
C TYR A 64 -3.63 0.64 -8.34
N ALA A 65 -3.28 -0.33 -9.20
CA ALA A 65 -2.69 -0.07 -10.52
C ALA A 65 -3.62 0.69 -11.48
N ASP A 66 -4.93 0.67 -11.25
CA ASP A 66 -5.92 1.31 -12.11
C ASP A 66 -6.55 2.56 -11.45
N PHE A 67 -6.80 3.61 -12.24
CA PHE A 67 -7.40 4.86 -11.73
C PHE A 67 -8.77 4.64 -11.09
N GLY A 68 -9.55 3.65 -11.56
CA GLY A 68 -10.84 3.31 -10.98
C GLY A 68 -10.72 2.66 -9.60
N GLY A 69 -9.68 1.87 -9.37
CA GLY A 69 -9.32 1.30 -8.09
C GLY A 69 -8.78 2.36 -7.14
N LEU A 70 -7.87 3.22 -7.60
CA LEU A 70 -7.41 4.40 -6.86
C LEU A 70 -8.57 5.30 -6.42
N HIS A 71 -9.51 5.61 -7.31
CA HIS A 71 -10.71 6.39 -6.99
C HIS A 71 -11.55 5.70 -5.90
N LYS A 72 -11.80 4.40 -6.02
CA LYS A 72 -12.56 3.64 -5.01
C LYS A 72 -11.84 3.60 -3.66
N SER A 73 -10.52 3.50 -3.65
CA SER A 73 -9.72 3.57 -2.42
C SER A 73 -9.86 4.92 -1.73
N LEU A 74 -9.73 6.03 -2.47
CA LEU A 74 -9.93 7.39 -1.95
C LEU A 74 -11.35 7.62 -1.43
N GLN A 75 -12.37 7.10 -2.12
CA GLN A 75 -13.76 7.13 -1.65
C GLN A 75 -13.93 6.35 -0.34
N GLY A 76 -13.34 5.14 -0.25
CA GLY A 76 -13.39 4.32 0.96
C GLY A 76 -12.76 5.02 2.16
N ILE A 77 -11.61 5.67 1.97
CA ILE A 77 -10.94 6.45 3.01
C ILE A 77 -11.78 7.66 3.41
N THR A 78 -12.28 8.42 2.44
CA THR A 78 -13.14 9.60 2.67
C THR A 78 -14.37 9.23 3.50
N ARG A 79 -15.03 8.12 3.17
CA ARG A 79 -16.20 7.63 3.90
C ARG A 79 -15.89 7.27 5.36
N ARG A 80 -14.72 6.71 5.64
CA ARG A 80 -14.29 6.36 7.02
C ARG A 80 -13.83 7.58 7.81
N ALA A 81 -13.32 8.61 7.13
CA ALA A 81 -12.78 9.81 7.76
C ALA A 81 -13.86 10.89 7.97
N LYS A 82 -14.67 10.72 9.03
CA LYS A 82 -15.87 11.52 9.34
C LYS A 82 -15.70 13.06 9.32
N TYR A 83 -14.49 13.58 9.50
CA TYR A 83 -14.19 15.02 9.53
C TYR A 83 -13.14 15.44 8.49
N ALA A 84 -12.77 14.55 7.56
CA ALA A 84 -11.78 14.85 6.54
C ALA A 84 -12.42 15.53 5.32
N PRO A 85 -11.67 16.39 4.61
CA PRO A 85 -12.06 16.82 3.28
C PRO A 85 -12.19 15.60 2.36
N ASP A 86 -13.05 15.74 1.35
CA ASP A 86 -13.20 14.72 0.31
C ASP A 86 -11.88 14.51 -0.44
N LEU A 87 -11.21 13.39 -0.17
CA LEU A 87 -9.92 13.05 -0.74
C LEU A 87 -10.03 12.73 -2.23
N THR A 88 -11.24 12.42 -2.71
CA THR A 88 -11.52 12.10 -4.11
C THR A 88 -11.25 13.32 -5.01
N LYS A 89 -11.28 14.54 -4.44
CA LYS A 89 -10.89 15.80 -5.11
C LYS A 89 -9.40 15.92 -5.41
N SER A 90 -8.55 15.01 -4.94
CA SER A 90 -7.13 14.99 -5.28
C SER A 90 -6.84 14.38 -6.65
N ILE A 91 -7.80 13.66 -7.25
CA ILE A 91 -7.60 12.96 -8.53
C ILE A 91 -7.23 13.90 -9.68
N PRO A 92 -7.90 15.06 -9.87
CA PRO A 92 -7.48 16.01 -10.89
C PRO A 92 -6.05 16.54 -10.69
N ILE A 93 -5.58 16.59 -9.44
CA ILE A 93 -4.20 16.99 -9.12
C ILE A 93 -3.24 15.86 -9.52
N LEU A 94 -3.58 14.60 -9.21
CA LEU A 94 -2.80 13.45 -9.67
C LEU A 94 -2.70 13.43 -11.19
N GLU A 95 -3.81 13.60 -11.91
CA GLU A 95 -3.82 13.61 -13.38
C GLU A 95 -2.94 14.73 -13.95
N LYS A 96 -3.05 15.93 -13.36
CA LYS A 96 -2.28 17.10 -13.81
C LYS A 96 -0.78 16.95 -13.56
N GLU A 97 -0.39 16.42 -12.39
CA GLU A 97 1.01 16.33 -11.96
C GLU A 97 1.56 14.90 -12.06
N TYR A 98 0.88 14.02 -12.80
CA TYR A 98 1.12 12.57 -12.82
C TYR A 98 2.60 12.23 -13.04
N ALA A 99 3.20 12.80 -14.10
CA ALA A 99 4.60 12.53 -14.45
C ALA A 99 5.58 12.95 -13.36
N LYS A 100 5.33 14.11 -12.71
CA LYS A 100 6.21 14.60 -11.63
C LYS A 100 6.07 13.73 -10.38
N LEU A 101 4.85 13.34 -10.03
CA LEU A 101 4.60 12.46 -8.88
C LEU A 101 5.18 11.06 -9.12
N GLU A 102 5.09 10.54 -10.34
CA GLU A 102 5.70 9.27 -10.75
C GLU A 102 7.23 9.33 -10.67
N GLU A 103 7.84 10.42 -11.14
CA GLU A 103 9.27 10.67 -11.01
C GLU A 103 9.70 10.76 -9.54
N CYS A 104 8.97 11.51 -8.71
CA CYS A 104 9.22 11.57 -7.28
C CYS A 104 9.16 10.18 -6.62
N PHE A 105 8.18 9.36 -6.99
CA PHE A 105 8.08 7.98 -6.51
C PHE A 105 9.31 7.16 -6.91
N PHE A 106 9.71 7.20 -8.19
CA PHE A 106 10.86 6.43 -8.66
C PHE A 106 12.19 6.86 -8.04
N ASN A 107 12.33 8.13 -7.69
CA ASN A 107 13.52 8.62 -6.99
C ASN A 107 13.51 8.19 -5.52
N PHE A 108 12.35 8.23 -4.85
CA PHE A 108 12.25 7.97 -3.41
C PHE A 108 12.15 6.48 -3.02
N PHE A 109 11.38 5.69 -3.76
CA PHE A 109 11.04 4.32 -3.37
C PHE A 109 12.26 3.39 -3.20
N PRO A 110 13.32 3.46 -4.02
CA PRO A 110 14.54 2.68 -3.80
C PRO A 110 15.22 2.98 -2.45
N GLU A 111 15.25 4.25 -2.03
CA GLU A 111 15.80 4.66 -0.73
C GLU A 111 14.95 4.08 0.41
N LEU A 112 13.63 4.11 0.28
CA LEU A 112 12.70 3.51 1.24
C LEU A 112 12.90 2.00 1.36
N MET A 113 13.07 1.29 0.24
CA MET A 113 13.35 -0.15 0.24
C MET A 113 14.66 -0.44 0.98
N GLN A 114 15.72 0.31 0.68
CA GLN A 114 17.02 0.12 1.32
C GLN A 114 16.94 0.35 2.85
N ALA A 115 16.30 1.44 3.28
CA ALA A 115 16.11 1.73 4.70
C ALA A 115 15.27 0.64 5.40
N SER A 116 14.26 0.10 4.72
CA SER A 116 13.41 -0.98 5.24
C SER A 116 14.20 -2.28 5.43
N ILE A 117 15.03 -2.67 4.45
CA ILE A 117 15.90 -3.85 4.52
C ILE A 117 16.90 -3.72 5.67
N GLN A 118 17.54 -2.55 5.81
CA GLN A 118 18.45 -2.26 6.92
C GLN A 118 17.76 -2.41 8.28
N LYS A 119 16.52 -1.91 8.40
CA LYS A 119 15.76 -2.00 9.64
C LYS A 119 15.37 -3.44 9.99
N ILE A 120 14.99 -4.26 9.01
CA ILE A 120 14.69 -5.68 9.23
C ILE A 120 15.96 -6.40 9.72
N SER A 121 17.09 -6.20 9.04
CA SER A 121 18.36 -6.79 9.45
C SER A 121 18.77 -6.40 10.88
N LEU A 122 18.54 -5.15 11.29
CA LEU A 122 18.79 -4.71 12.66
C LEU A 122 17.88 -5.40 13.68
N LEU A 123 16.61 -5.64 13.34
CA LEU A 123 15.68 -6.35 14.21
C LEU A 123 16.08 -7.81 14.38
N ASP A 124 16.50 -8.48 13.30
CA ASP A 124 16.98 -9.86 13.34
C ASP A 124 18.21 -9.99 14.26
N ILE A 125 19.18 -9.07 14.13
CA ILE A 125 20.37 -9.00 15.00
C ILE A 125 19.98 -8.80 16.48
N ILE A 126 18.97 -7.98 16.77
CA ILE A 126 18.50 -7.76 18.15
C ILE A 126 17.81 -9.02 18.67
N THR A 127 16.99 -9.70 17.87
CA THR A 127 16.32 -10.94 18.29
C THR A 127 17.30 -12.09 18.55
N GLU A 128 18.38 -12.20 17.76
CA GLU A 128 19.43 -13.20 17.99
C GLU A 128 20.27 -12.92 19.25
N ASN A 129 20.49 -11.65 19.59
CA ASN A 129 21.22 -11.24 20.79
C ASN A 129 20.36 -11.19 22.08
N SER A 130 19.04 -11.34 21.96
CA SER A 130 18.10 -11.32 23.10
C SER A 130 17.78 -12.72 23.65
N THR A 131 18.39 -13.77 23.09
CA THR A 131 18.26 -15.18 23.51
C THR A 131 19.44 -15.71 24.34
N PHE A 132 20.11 -14.83 25.09
CA PHE A 132 21.12 -15.20 26.09
C PHE A 132 20.73 -14.74 27.50
#